data_AF-A0A7W6P487-F1
#
_entry.id   AF-A0A7W6P487-F1
#
_cell.length_a   1.000
_cell.length_b   1.000
_cell.length_c   1.000
_cell.angle_alpha   90.00
_cell.angle_beta   90.00
_cell.angle_gamma   90.00
#
_symmetry.space_group_name_H-M   'P 1'
#
loop_
_entity.id
_entity.type
_entity.pdbx_description
1 polymer ?
#
loop_
_entity_poly.entity_id
_entity_poly.type
_entity_poly.pdbx_seq_one_letter_code
_entity_poly.pdbx_strand_id
1 'polypeptide(L)' 'MRKHGELDGIIHTNSSGKLYIKSPDFFAQPRIIQMVSSLMESSIFKKIEKDKNKK' A
#
# COMPACT_ATOMS: atom_id res chain seq x y z
N MET A 1 -19.23 -16.31 -13.39
CA MET A 1 -17.97 -16.19 -14.15
C MET A 1 -16.98 -15.37 -13.33
N ARG A 2 -16.02 -15.99 -12.65
CA ARG A 2 -14.89 -15.30 -12.01
C ARG A 2 -13.74 -15.31 -13.01
N LYS A 3 -13.27 -14.16 -13.49
CA LYS A 3 -12.01 -14.08 -14.24
C LYS A 3 -10.86 -14.22 -13.24
N HIS A 4 -10.50 -15.46 -12.92
CA HIS A 4 -9.19 -15.81 -12.38
C HIS A 4 -8.18 -15.60 -13.51
N GLY A 5 -7.28 -14.62 -13.41
CA GLY A 5 -6.23 -14.50 -14.43
C GLY A 5 -5.36 -13.25 -14.40
N GLU A 6 -5.76 -12.18 -13.72
CA GLU A 6 -4.83 -11.07 -13.45
C GLU A 6 -3.99 -11.45 -12.23
N LEU A 7 -2.93 -12.21 -12.45
CA LEU A 7 -1.84 -12.32 -11.48
C LEU A 7 -1.27 -10.91 -11.32
N ASP A 8 -1.46 -10.31 -10.15
CA ASP A 8 -1.10 -8.93 -9.74
C ASP A 8 0.42 -8.65 -9.72
N GLY A 9 1.18 -9.19 -10.68
CA GLY A 9 2.60 -8.95 -10.82
C GLY A 9 3.06 -9.18 -12.24
N ILE A 10 3.34 -8.09 -12.97
CA ILE A 10 4.01 -8.21 -14.27
C ILE A 10 5.48 -8.49 -13.99
N ILE A 11 5.97 -9.65 -14.42
CA ILE A 11 7.40 -9.97 -14.36
C ILE A 11 8.07 -9.22 -15.51
N HIS A 12 8.99 -8.32 -15.16
CA HIS A 12 9.79 -7.59 -16.13
C HIS A 12 11.23 -8.08 -16.08
N THR A 13 11.87 -8.06 -17.25
CA THR A 13 13.31 -8.29 -17.40
C THR A 13 13.91 -6.98 -17.89
N ASN A 14 15.06 -6.59 -17.34
CA ASN A 14 15.82 -5.48 -17.90
C ASN A 14 16.89 -6.01 -18.88
N SER A 15 17.47 -5.13 -19.70
CA SER A 15 18.53 -5.48 -20.68
C SER A 15 19.80 -6.07 -20.05
N SER A 16 19.94 -6.01 -18.72
CA SER A 16 21.02 -6.66 -17.96
C SER A 16 20.66 -8.06 -17.42
N GLY A 17 19.47 -8.59 -17.74
CA GLY A 17 19.04 -9.92 -17.30
C GLY A 17 18.48 -9.98 -15.87
N LYS A 18 18.25 -8.84 -15.20
CA LYS A 18 17.63 -8.83 -13.86
C LYS A 18 16.12 -8.93 -13.99
N LEU A 19 15.54 -9.86 -13.22
CA LEU A 19 14.10 -10.05 -13.08
C LEU A 19 13.58 -9.16 -11.95
N TYR A 20 12.48 -8.43 -12.20
CA TYR A 20 11.76 -7.71 -11.16
C TYR A 20 10.26 -7.90 -11.31
N ILE A 21 9.59 -7.99 -10.17
CA ILE A 21 8.14 -8.15 -10.10
C ILE A 21 7.56 -6.74 -9.94
N LYS A 22 6.82 -6.27 -10.95
CA LYS A 22 6.04 -5.05 -10.83
C LYS A 22 4.68 -5.41 -10.25
N SER A 23 4.60 -5.41 -8.92
CA SER A 23 3.33 -5.46 -8.22
C SER A 23 2.68 -4.06 -8.22
N PRO A 24 1.35 -3.95 -8.26
CA PRO A 24 0.69 -2.69 -7.97
C PRO A 24 1.13 -2.23 -6.58
N ASP A 25 1.40 -0.94 -6.44
CA ASP A 25 1.80 -0.37 -5.15
C ASP A 25 0.70 -0.67 -4.13
N PHE A 26 1.07 -1.45 -3.10
CA PHE A 26 0.16 -1.88 -2.04
C PHE A 26 -0.52 -0.68 -1.38
N PHE A 27 0.22 0.42 -1.18
CA PHE A 27 -0.33 1.63 -0.56
C PHE A 27 -1.14 2.49 -1.53
N ALA A 28 -0.99 2.31 -2.85
CA ALA A 28 -1.81 2.98 -3.85
C ALA A 28 -3.18 2.32 -4.06
N GLN A 29 -3.43 1.16 -3.43
CA GLN A 29 -4.71 0.48 -3.55
C GLN A 29 -5.82 1.28 -2.82
N PRO A 30 -6.96 1.59 -3.46
CA PRO A 30 -8.02 2.41 -2.85
C PRO A 30 -8.50 1.92 -1.48
N ARG A 31 -8.57 0.60 -1.30
CA ARG A 31 -8.95 -0.03 -0.02
C ARG A 31 -7.93 0.22 1.08
N ILE A 32 -6.64 0.16 0.75
CA ILE A 32 -5.55 0.40 1.70
C ILE A 32 -5.50 1.88 2.08
N ILE A 33 -5.70 2.78 1.10
CA ILE A 33 -5.82 4.22 1.35
C ILE A 33 -6.96 4.50 2.34
N GLN A 34 -8.16 3.97 2.09
CA GLN A 34 -9.31 4.16 2.99
C GLN A 34 -9.03 3.65 4.41
N MET A 35 -8.46 2.44 4.52
CA MET A 35 -8.13 1.85 5.81
C MET A 35 -7.12 2.69 6.59
N VAL A 36 -6.06 3.17 5.94
CA VAL A 36 -5.05 4.03 6.57
C VAL A 36 -5.65 5.39 6.97
N SER A 37 -6.46 6.01 6.12
CA SER A 37 -7.15 7.27 6.47
C SER A 37 -8.05 7.11 7.69
N SER A 38 -8.85 6.04 7.76
CA SER A 38 -9.67 5.77 8.95
C SER A 38 -8.85 5.50 10.21
N LEU A 39 -7.69 4.85 10.08
CA LEU A 39 -6.76 4.65 11.19
C LEU A 39 -6.19 5.99 11.68
N MET A 40 -5.80 6.90 10.77
CA MET A 40 -5.31 8.23 11.12
C MET A 40 -6.38 9.09 11.82
N GLU A 41 -7.65 8.92 11.48
CA GLU A 41 -8.77 9.61 12.13
C GLU A 41 -9.12 9.05 13.52
N SER A 42 -8.60 7.87 13.87
CA SER A 42 -8.81 7.23 15.17
C SER A 42 -8.30 8.11 16.32
N SER A 43 -9.05 8.08 17.43
CA SER A 43 -8.69 8.78 18.67
C SER A 43 -7.33 8.36 19.23
N ILE A 44 -6.91 7.12 18.97
CA ILE A 44 -5.62 6.58 19.41
C ILE A 44 -4.47 7.28 18.67
N PHE A 45 -4.55 7.38 17.33
CA PHE A 45 -3.51 8.03 16.53
C PHE A 45 -3.43 9.52 16.81
N LYS A 46 -4.58 10.19 16.92
CA LYS A 46 -4.65 11.61 17.32
C LYS A 46 -4.02 11.86 18.69
N LYS A 47 -4.19 10.94 19.64
CA LYS A 47 -3.56 11.04 20.97
C LYS A 47 -2.04 10.89 20.89
N ILE A 48 -1.55 9.90 20.14
CA ILE A 48 -0.12 9.68 19.92
C ILE A 48 0.55 10.89 19.24
N GLU A 49 -0.10 11.47 18.23
CA GLU A 49 0.41 12.65 17.51
C GLU A 49 0.48 13.88 18.42
N LYS A 50 -0.55 14.09 19.25
CA LYS A 50 -0.58 15.16 20.26
C LYS A 50 0.53 15.01 21.31
N ASP A 51 0.84 13.79 21.70
CA ASP A 51 1.90 13.51 22.67
C ASP A 51 3.31 13.68 22.04
N LYS A 52 3.47 13.41 20.74
CA LYS A 52 4.72 13.69 20.00
C LYS A 52 4.99 15.19 19.82
N ASN A 53 3.96 15.98 19.51
CA ASN A 53 4.11 17.43 19.26
C ASN A 53 4.23 18.28 20.55
N LYS A 54 4.19 17.65 21.73
CA LYS A 54 4.42 18.30 23.03
C LYS A 54 5.88 18.23 23.50
N LYS A 55 6.77 17.63 22.70
CA LYS A 55 8.22 17.60 22.94
C LYS A 55 8.88 18.81 22.31
#